data_AF-A0A6L5FQL4-F1
#
_entry.id   AF-A0A6L5FQL4-F1
#
_cell.length_a   1.000
_cell.length_b   1.000
_cell.length_c   1.000
_cell.angle_alpha   90.00
_cell.angle_beta   90.00
_cell.angle_gamma   90.00
#
_symmetry.space_group_name_H-M   'P 1'
#
loop_
_entity.id
_entity.type
_entity.pdbx_description
1 polymer ?
#
loop_
_entity_poly.entity_id
_entity_poly.type
_entity_poly.pdbx_seq_one_letter_code
_entity_poly.pdbx_strand_id
1 'polypeptide(L)' 'MGDVVNLRAARKNAARRREEARAAENRAVHGRSKADGLREAEQRIRAEKALDQHRIETGDDR' A
#
# COMPACT_ATOMS: atom_id res chain seq x y z
N MET A 1 -0.84 -32.68 -28.42
CA MET A 1 -0.66 -33.36 -27.13
C MET A 1 -0.94 -32.34 -26.04
N GLY A 2 -1.94 -32.56 -25.20
CA GLY A 2 -2.29 -31.62 -24.12
C GLY A 2 -1.54 -31.99 -22.85
N ASP A 3 -0.89 -31.02 -22.21
CA ASP A 3 -0.21 -31.25 -20.94
C ASP A 3 -1.22 -31.64 -19.86
N VAL A 4 -1.02 -32.82 -19.28
CA VAL A 4 -1.82 -33.28 -18.14
C VAL A 4 -1.30 -32.57 -16.89
N VAL A 5 -2.00 -31.51 -16.49
CA VAL A 5 -1.68 -30.77 -15.26
C VAL A 5 -2.39 -31.34 -14.05
N ASN A 6 -1.66 -31.46 -12.95
CA ASN A 6 -2.24 -31.85 -11.67
C ASN A 6 -3.01 -30.66 -11.05
N LEU A 7 -4.32 -30.64 -11.26
CA LEU A 7 -5.22 -29.59 -10.75
C LEU A 7 -5.15 -29.43 -9.23
N ARG A 8 -4.92 -30.50 -8.46
CA ARG A 8 -4.78 -30.43 -7.00
C ARG A 8 -3.54 -29.63 -6.60
N ALA A 9 -2.41 -29.90 -7.24
CA ALA A 9 -1.16 -29.16 -7.00
C ALA A 9 -1.31 -27.69 -7.41
N ALA A 10 -1.94 -27.43 -8.56
CA ALA A 10 -2.20 -26.07 -9.04
C ALA A 10 -3.07 -25.26 -8.04
N ARG A 11 -4.16 -25.86 -7.54
CA ARG A 11 -5.03 -25.23 -6.52
C ARG A 11 -4.27 -24.95 -5.22
N LYS A 12 -3.46 -25.91 -4.75
CA LYS A 12 -2.65 -25.73 -3.53
C LYS A 12 -1.63 -24.59 -3.68
N ASN A 13 -1.03 -24.45 -4.86
CA ASN A 13 -0.10 -23.36 -5.14
C ASN A 13 -0.84 -22.01 -5.21
N ALA A 14 -2.01 -21.96 -5.84
CA ALA A 14 -2.84 -20.75 -5.86
C ALA A 14 -3.27 -20.32 -4.45
N ALA A 15 -3.66 -21.26 -3.59
CA ALA A 15 -3.98 -20.98 -2.19
C ALA A 15 -2.78 -20.41 -1.42
N ARG A 16 -1.59 -21.02 -1.54
CA ARG A 16 -0.36 -20.50 -0.92
C ARG A 16 -0.02 -19.09 -1.38
N ARG A 17 -0.09 -18.81 -2.68
CA ARG A 17 0.16 -17.46 -3.23
C ARG A 17 -0.79 -16.41 -2.65
N ARG A 18 -2.07 -16.76 -2.46
CA ARG A 18 -3.05 -15.85 -1.84
C ARG A 18 -2.72 -15.56 -0.38
N GLU A 19 -2.34 -16.58 0.38
CA GLU A 19 -1.93 -16.41 1.78
C GLU A 19 -0.64 -15.59 1.89
N GLU A 20 0.34 -15.80 1.00
CA GLU A 20 1.57 -15.01 0.95
C GLU A 20 1.29 -13.53 0.63
N ALA A 21 0.39 -13.24 -0.32
CA ALA A 21 -0.03 -11.88 -0.64
C ALA A 21 -0.67 -11.18 0.57
N ARG A 22 -1.61 -11.88 1.24
CA ARG A 22 -2.25 -11.38 2.48
C ARG A 22 -1.23 -11.15 3.58
N ALA A 23 -0.27 -12.06 3.76
CA ALA A 23 0.79 -11.89 4.75
C ALA A 23 1.71 -10.71 4.41
N ALA A 24 1.98 -10.45 3.13
CA ALA A 24 2.73 -9.27 2.70
C ALA A 24 1.97 -7.97 2.99
N GLU A 25 0.68 -7.90 2.68
CA GLU A 25 -0.20 -6.78 3.04
C GLU A 25 -0.22 -6.57 4.56
N ASN A 26 -0.43 -7.63 5.34
CA ASN A 26 -0.44 -7.56 6.80
C ASN A 26 0.92 -7.13 7.36
N ARG A 27 2.05 -7.51 6.77
CA ARG A 27 3.36 -6.98 7.17
C ARG A 27 3.52 -5.50 6.82
N ALA A 28 2.98 -5.04 5.70
CA ALA A 28 2.98 -3.62 5.37
C ALA A 28 2.06 -2.80 6.30
N VAL A 29 0.92 -3.36 6.70
CA VAL A 29 -0.05 -2.69 7.59
C VAL A 29 0.40 -2.75 9.05
N HIS A 30 0.76 -3.93 9.54
CA HIS A 30 1.02 -4.21 10.96
C HIS A 30 2.50 -4.38 11.31
N GLY A 31 3.37 -4.60 10.32
CA GLY A 31 4.82 -4.69 10.52
C GLY A 31 5.53 -3.33 10.54
N ARG A 32 4.82 -2.23 10.25
CA ARG A 32 5.34 -0.88 10.50
C ARG A 32 5.36 -0.63 12.00
N SER A 33 6.52 -0.23 12.52
CA SER A 33 6.61 0.19 13.92
C SER A 33 5.81 1.48 14.13
N LYS A 34 5.34 1.73 15.35
CA LYS A 34 4.64 2.99 15.70
C LYS A 34 5.47 4.22 15.34
N ALA A 35 6.80 4.14 15.47
CA ALA A 35 7.73 5.21 15.11
C ALA A 35 7.75 5.49 13.61
N ASP A 36 7.69 4.45 12.77
CA ASP A 36 7.69 4.61 11.32
C ASP A 36 6.36 5.17 10.80
N GLY A 37 5.24 4.74 11.39
CA GLY A 37 3.92 5.32 11.11
C GLY A 37 3.84 6.80 11.46
N LEU A 38 4.41 7.22 12.60
CA LEU A 38 4.48 8.63 13.00
C LEU A 38 5.35 9.45 12.03
N ARG A 39 6.50 8.93 11.62
CA ARG A 39 7.38 9.58 10.63
C ARG A 39 6.67 9.80 9.30
N GLU A 40 5.96 8.80 8.78
CA GLU A 40 5.17 8.96 7.54
C GLU A 40 4.05 9.99 7.71
N ALA A 41 3.35 10.00 8.85
CA ALA A 41 2.31 10.98 9.11
C ALA A 41 2.87 12.42 9.15
N GLU A 42 4.00 12.62 9.83
CA GLU A 42 4.70 13.92 9.85
C GLU A 42 5.18 14.33 8.45
N GLN A 43 5.69 13.40 7.65
CA GLN A 43 6.09 13.67 6.27
C GLN A 43 4.89 14.07 5.41
N ARG A 44 3.73 13.41 5.56
CA ARG A 44 2.49 13.79 4.86
C ARG A 44 2.04 15.19 5.25
N ILE A 45 2.00 15.50 6.54
CA ILE A 45 1.62 16.84 7.03
C ILE A 45 2.59 17.90 6.49
N ARG A 46 3.90 17.63 6.45
CA ARG A 46 4.89 18.56 5.87
C ARG A 46 4.67 18.74 4.37
N ALA A 47 4.36 17.68 3.64
CA ALA A 47 4.07 17.74 2.21
C ALA A 47 2.80 18.54 1.92
N GLU A 48 1.71 18.29 2.65
CA GLU A 48 0.46 19.06 2.57
C GLU A 48 0.71 20.54 2.86
N LYS A 49 1.41 20.85 3.95
CA LYS A 49 1.78 22.23 4.29
C LYS A 49 2.68 22.89 3.25
N ALA A 50 3.55 22.14 2.58
CA ALA A 50 4.39 22.68 1.51
C ALA A 50 3.54 23.01 0.29
N LEU A 51 2.58 22.17 -0.08
CA LEU A 51 1.64 22.45 -1.16
C LEU A 51 0.75 23.65 -0.84
N ASP A 52 0.24 23.74 0.39
CA ASP A 52 -0.60 24.87 0.83
C ASP A 52 0.17 26.20 0.86
N GLN A 53 1.45 26.20 1.27
CA GLN A 53 2.30 27.40 1.27
C GLN A 53 2.55 27.95 -0.14
N HIS A 54 2.41 27.13 -1.18
CA HIS A 54 2.53 27.53 -2.58
C HIS A 54 1.18 27.77 -3.25
N ARG A 55 0.08 27.70 -2.51
CA ARG A 55 -1.24 28.04 -3.03
C ARG A 55 -1.32 29.56 -3.23
N ILE A 56 -1.24 29.98 -4.48
CA ILE A 56 -1.56 31.36 -4.88
C ILE A 56 -3.09 31.48 -4.76
N GLU A 57 -3.57 32.19 -3.74
CA GLU A 57 -4.96 32.63 -3.68
C GLU A 57 -5.18 33.59 -4.86
N THR A 58 -5.59 33.04 -6.01
CA THR A 58 -6.09 33.84 -7.12
C THR A 58 -7.45 34.32 -6.65
N GLY A 59 -7.49 35.56 -6.13
CA GLY A 59 -8.69 36.18 -5.59
C GLY A 59 -9.75 36.41 -6.67
N ASP A 60 -10.48 35.37 -7.02
CA ASP A 60 -11.67 35.40 -7.87
C ASP A 60 -12.93 35.28 -7.03
N ASP A 61 -12.97 36.06 -5.94
CA ASP A 61 -14.15 36.30 -5.11
C ASP A 61 -14.54 37.79 -5.21
N ARG A 62 -14.81 38.29 -6.43
CA ARG A 62 -15.51 39.56 -6.66
C ARG A 62 -16.86 39.34 -7.33
#